data_AF-A0A0Q7PUX0-F1
#
_entry.id   AF-A0A0Q7PUX0-F1
#
_cell.length_a   1.000
_cell.length_b   1.000
_cell.length_c   1.000
_cell.angle_alpha   90.00
_cell.angle_beta   90.00
_cell.angle_gamma   90.00
#
_symmetry.space_group_name_H-M   'P 1'
#
loop_
_entity.id
_entity.type
_entity.pdbx_description
1 polymer ?
#
loop_
_entity_poly.entity_id
_entity_poly.type
_entity_poly.pdbx_seq_one_letter_code
_entity_poly.pdbx_strand_id
1 'polypeptide(L)'
;MFESSYEKLKRSALGLMLAITAFTAGTAAAQDFTVGWHPRSGDIWVDTWLGDMNRYGARYPEPFIDEMVRYHNAPRSLVVDLLQTQRWAPGDVYYACALASVLGRPCRYVVDQYEANRGQGWGVVAQRLGIKPGSAEFHRLKKGFVPTYDRWARPIDLDDDLRREYPNRGKGKATTMHGKANAKGGASAHGQGKPAKTGQGASQAKGQSAAHGPGSQGQGQGGNKKGKGNGKGG
;
A
#
# COMPACT_ATOMS: atom_id res chain seq x y z
N MET A 1 28.25 66.87 26.60
CA MET A 1 28.19 67.73 25.41
C MET A 1 28.57 66.82 24.23
N PHE A 2 27.75 65.83 23.87
CA PHE A 2 26.36 65.89 23.36
C PHE A 2 26.26 66.64 22.02
N GLU A 3 25.71 65.93 21.04
CA GLU A 3 25.00 66.37 19.84
C GLU A 3 25.60 67.48 18.95
N SER A 4 26.36 67.06 17.92
CA SER A 4 26.23 67.65 16.58
C SER A 4 26.92 66.84 15.48
N SER A 5 26.13 66.12 14.68
CA SER A 5 26.37 65.79 13.25
C SER A 5 25.35 64.79 12.67
N TYR A 6 24.51 64.16 13.49
CA TYR A 6 23.53 63.14 13.07
C TYR A 6 22.32 63.66 12.24
N GLU A 7 22.39 64.88 11.70
CA GLU A 7 21.32 65.54 10.94
C GLU A 7 21.81 66.02 9.55
N LYS A 8 22.58 65.16 8.85
CA LYS A 8 22.89 65.32 7.41
C LYS A 8 22.45 64.15 6.52
N LEU A 9 21.85 63.10 7.09
CA LEU A 9 21.40 61.91 6.33
C LEU A 9 19.87 61.70 6.37
N LYS A 10 19.11 62.79 6.46
CA LYS A 10 17.66 62.83 6.21
C LYS A 10 17.37 63.90 5.17
N ARG A 11 16.60 63.54 4.14
CA ARG A 11 16.00 64.40 3.08
C ARG A 11 16.90 64.75 1.88
N SER A 12 16.99 63.81 0.94
CA SER A 12 16.95 64.01 -0.53
C SER A 12 16.62 62.64 -1.14
N ALA A 13 15.34 62.27 -1.29
CA ALA A 13 14.37 62.71 -2.30
C ALA A 13 14.53 61.97 -3.64
N LEU A 14 13.52 61.13 -3.92
CA LEU A 14 13.06 60.57 -5.21
C LEU A 14 14.07 59.90 -6.16
N GLY A 15 13.71 58.67 -6.56
CA GLY A 15 13.61 58.39 -7.99
C GLY A 15 14.41 57.22 -8.57
N LEU A 16 14.00 55.97 -8.28
CA LEU A 16 14.02 54.94 -9.33
C LEU A 16 12.98 53.84 -9.07
N MET A 17 11.84 53.92 -9.77
CA MET A 17 11.01 52.74 -10.03
C MET A 17 11.69 51.95 -11.16
N LEU A 18 12.17 50.74 -10.87
CA LEU A 18 12.42 49.75 -11.91
C LEU A 18 11.73 48.44 -11.49
N ALA A 19 10.63 48.13 -12.17
CA ALA A 19 9.88 46.91 -11.92
C ALA A 19 10.66 45.69 -12.44
N ILE A 20 11.23 44.91 -11.52
CA ILE A 20 11.66 43.55 -11.82
C ILE A 20 10.46 42.65 -11.52
N THR A 21 9.82 42.20 -12.59
CA THR A 21 8.71 41.23 -12.54
C THR A 21 9.13 39.99 -11.77
N ALA A 22 8.44 39.72 -10.66
CA ALA A 22 8.67 38.51 -9.87
C ALA A 22 8.23 37.28 -10.68
N PHE A 23 9.17 36.63 -11.36
CA PHE A 23 8.97 35.29 -11.90
C PHE A 23 9.04 34.28 -10.74
N THR A 24 8.04 34.31 -9.86
CA THR A 24 7.80 33.23 -8.91
C THR A 24 7.30 32.02 -9.69
N ALA A 25 8.24 31.32 -10.32
CA ALA A 25 8.04 29.95 -10.76
C ALA A 25 7.46 29.19 -9.56
N GLY A 26 6.23 28.69 -9.72
CA GLY A 26 5.46 28.17 -8.61
C GLY A 26 6.22 27.03 -7.94
N THR A 27 6.84 27.32 -6.79
CA THR A 27 7.27 26.30 -5.86
C THR A 27 5.99 25.66 -5.36
N ALA A 28 5.62 24.55 -5.99
CA ALA A 28 4.68 23.61 -5.42
C ALA A 28 5.25 23.25 -4.05
N ALA A 29 4.71 23.89 -3.01
CA ALA A 29 5.09 23.64 -1.63
C ALA A 29 4.64 22.22 -1.32
N ALA A 30 5.52 21.26 -1.59
CA ALA A 30 5.43 19.92 -1.07
C ALA A 30 5.41 20.08 0.45
N GLN A 31 4.20 20.04 1.02
CA GLN A 31 4.01 20.34 2.41
C GLN A 31 4.73 19.27 3.19
N ASP A 32 5.71 19.70 3.98
CA ASP A 32 6.52 18.76 4.74
C ASP A 32 5.74 18.28 5.97
N PHE A 33 4.87 17.29 5.72
CA PHE A 33 4.14 16.56 6.76
C PHE A 33 5.06 15.75 7.68
N THR A 34 6.39 15.76 7.48
CA THR A 34 7.33 14.90 8.24
C THR A 34 7.97 15.60 9.44
N VAL A 35 7.98 16.94 9.50
CA VAL A 35 8.57 17.68 10.63
C VAL A 35 7.74 17.48 11.90
N GLY A 36 8.24 16.64 12.81
CA GLY A 36 7.61 16.34 14.10
C GLY A 36 6.45 15.33 14.04
N TRP A 37 6.11 14.79 12.87
CA TRP A 37 5.09 13.77 12.74
C TRP A 37 5.61 12.39 13.17
N HIS A 38 4.90 11.75 14.10
CA HIS A 38 5.20 10.41 14.60
C HIS A 38 3.91 9.61 14.77
N PRO A 39 3.66 8.59 13.92
CA PRO A 39 2.39 7.87 13.89
C PRO A 39 2.16 7.05 15.17
N ARG A 40 3.23 6.47 15.74
CA ARG A 40 3.18 5.64 16.95
C ARG A 40 2.13 4.55 16.84
N SER A 41 2.16 3.78 15.74
CA SER A 41 1.24 2.66 15.49
C SER A 41 1.45 1.47 16.43
N GLY A 42 2.61 1.40 17.09
CA GLY A 42 3.03 0.27 17.92
C GLY A 42 3.85 -0.78 17.17
N ASP A 43 4.17 -0.54 15.89
CA ASP A 43 5.00 -1.41 15.05
C ASP A 43 5.94 -0.57 14.18
N ILE A 44 7.24 -0.84 14.26
CA ILE A 44 8.29 -0.05 13.60
C ILE A 44 8.19 -0.13 12.08
N TRP A 45 7.79 -1.29 11.54
CA TRP A 45 7.62 -1.48 10.10
C TRP A 45 6.43 -0.65 9.59
N VAL A 46 5.31 -0.64 10.32
CA VAL A 46 4.15 0.21 10.00
C VAL A 46 4.54 1.69 10.08
N ASP A 47 5.18 2.13 11.15
CA ASP A 47 5.61 3.53 11.31
C ASP A 47 6.55 3.98 10.17
N THR A 48 7.46 3.10 9.74
CA THR A 48 8.36 3.33 8.60
C THR A 48 7.58 3.56 7.29
N TRP A 49 6.64 2.65 6.95
CA TRP A 49 5.93 2.74 5.68
C TRP A 49 4.85 3.82 5.66
N LEU A 50 4.27 4.20 6.80
CA LEU A 50 3.40 5.38 6.88
C LEU A 50 4.20 6.69 6.65
N GLY A 51 5.44 6.78 7.16
CA GLY A 51 6.34 7.90 6.85
C GLY A 51 6.77 7.96 5.38
N ASP A 52 6.86 6.81 4.72
CA ASP A 52 7.10 6.73 3.28
C ASP A 52 5.85 7.08 2.45
N MET A 53 4.64 6.69 2.90
CA MET A 53 3.37 7.14 2.34
C MET A 53 3.18 8.66 2.43
N ASN A 54 3.62 9.31 3.52
CA ASN A 54 3.58 10.78 3.61
C ASN A 54 4.36 11.42 2.47
N ARG A 55 5.59 10.94 2.21
CA ARG A 55 6.44 11.41 1.11
C ARG A 55 5.78 11.14 -0.25
N TYR A 56 5.15 9.98 -0.44
CA TYR A 56 4.42 9.66 -1.68
C TYR A 56 3.21 10.57 -1.89
N GLY A 57 2.28 10.64 -0.92
CA GLY A 57 1.04 11.41 -1.04
C GLY A 57 1.26 12.92 -1.11
N ALA A 58 2.31 13.46 -0.47
CA ALA A 58 2.69 14.86 -0.63
C ALA A 58 3.21 15.17 -2.05
N ARG A 59 3.86 14.21 -2.72
CA ARG A 59 4.40 14.36 -4.08
C ARG A 59 3.38 14.02 -5.17
N TYR A 60 2.48 13.08 -4.91
CA TYR A 60 1.51 12.52 -5.84
C TYR A 60 0.10 12.49 -5.21
N PRO A 61 -0.48 13.66 -4.85
CA PRO A 61 -1.76 13.71 -4.13
C PRO A 61 -2.90 13.09 -4.92
N GLU A 62 -2.95 13.30 -6.24
CA GLU A 62 -4.01 12.76 -7.10
C GLU A 62 -3.97 11.21 -7.18
N PRO A 63 -2.84 10.55 -7.53
CA PRO A 63 -2.71 9.09 -7.40
C PRO A 63 -2.98 8.54 -6.00
N PHE A 64 -2.63 9.28 -4.94
CA PHE A 64 -2.94 8.88 -3.57
C PHE A 64 -4.46 8.94 -3.29
N ILE A 65 -5.14 10.02 -3.66
CA ILE A 65 -6.61 10.13 -3.50
C ILE A 65 -7.31 9.01 -4.28
N ASP A 66 -6.86 8.74 -5.50
CA ASP A 66 -7.39 7.70 -6.38
C ASP A 66 -7.22 6.28 -5.79
N GLU A 67 -6.10 6.01 -5.10
CA GLU A 67 -5.88 4.78 -4.34
C GLU A 67 -6.90 4.65 -3.19
N MET A 68 -7.06 5.71 -2.38
CA MET A 68 -7.98 5.73 -1.24
C MET A 68 -9.44 5.51 -1.67
N VAL A 69 -9.86 6.11 -2.79
CA VAL A 69 -11.20 5.95 -3.35
C VAL A 69 -11.42 4.52 -3.87
N ARG A 70 -10.50 3.99 -4.69
CA ARG A 70 -10.72 2.71 -5.39
C ARG A 70 -10.52 1.48 -4.52
N TYR A 71 -9.58 1.50 -3.57
CA TYR A 71 -9.16 0.30 -2.84
C TYR A 71 -9.43 0.35 -1.33
N HIS A 72 -9.68 1.53 -0.75
CA HIS A 72 -10.02 1.69 0.66
C HIS A 72 -11.45 2.21 0.88
N ASN A 73 -12.27 2.26 -0.18
CA ASN A 73 -13.67 2.67 -0.18
C ASN A 73 -13.92 4.01 0.55
N ALA A 74 -12.97 4.94 0.42
CA ALA A 74 -13.05 6.26 1.05
C ALA A 74 -13.75 7.25 0.09
N PRO A 75 -14.79 7.99 0.52
CA PRO A 75 -15.39 9.02 -0.31
C PRO A 75 -14.36 10.07 -0.71
N ARG A 76 -14.28 10.43 -2.01
CA ARG A 76 -13.25 11.36 -2.52
C ARG A 76 -13.26 12.70 -1.76
N SER A 77 -14.45 13.22 -1.45
CA SER A 77 -14.63 14.44 -0.65
C SER A 77 -14.02 14.35 0.75
N LEU A 78 -14.14 13.19 1.42
CA LEU A 78 -13.52 12.95 2.73
C LEU A 78 -11.98 12.97 2.63
N VAL A 79 -11.41 12.30 1.63
CA VAL A 79 -9.95 12.23 1.45
C VAL A 79 -9.38 13.61 1.13
N VAL A 80 -10.04 14.36 0.23
CA VAL A 80 -9.66 15.74 -0.11
C VAL A 80 -9.74 16.66 1.10
N ASP A 81 -10.84 16.62 1.87
CA ASP A 81 -11.01 17.44 3.06
C ASP A 81 -9.95 17.14 4.15
N LEU A 82 -9.64 15.87 4.38
CA LEU A 82 -8.60 15.47 5.34
C LEU A 82 -7.22 16.01 4.95
N LEU A 83 -6.84 15.89 3.67
CA LEU A 83 -5.52 16.34 3.18
C LEU A 83 -5.42 17.86 3.10
N GLN A 84 -6.46 18.55 2.60
CA GLN A 84 -6.40 19.97 2.25
C GLN A 84 -6.93 20.88 3.36
N THR A 85 -8.08 20.56 3.96
CA THR A 85 -8.70 21.37 5.02
C THR A 85 -8.13 21.03 6.39
N GLN A 86 -8.16 19.74 6.75
CA GLN A 86 -7.76 19.26 8.08
C GLN A 86 -6.25 19.00 8.21
N ARG A 87 -5.52 19.06 7.08
CA ARG A 87 -4.06 18.98 6.99
C ARG A 87 -3.48 17.70 7.61
N TRP A 88 -4.20 16.60 7.51
CA TRP A 88 -3.72 15.27 7.87
C TRP A 88 -2.55 14.85 6.99
N ALA A 89 -1.61 14.10 7.55
CA ALA A 89 -0.56 13.49 6.76
C ALA A 89 -1.15 12.33 5.90
N PRO A 90 -0.70 12.10 4.66
CA PRO A 90 -1.25 11.03 3.81
C PRO A 90 -1.24 9.63 4.47
N GLY A 91 -0.21 9.32 5.26
CA GLY A 91 -0.12 8.09 6.05
C GLY A 91 -1.21 7.99 7.13
N ASP A 92 -1.60 9.10 7.77
CA ASP A 92 -2.71 9.12 8.72
C ASP A 92 -4.04 8.79 8.01
N VAL A 93 -4.26 9.40 6.83
CA VAL A 93 -5.46 9.15 6.00
C VAL A 93 -5.51 7.70 5.51
N TYR A 94 -4.37 7.18 5.03
CA TYR A 94 -4.26 5.78 4.66
C TYR A 94 -4.58 4.86 5.83
N TYR A 95 -3.93 5.07 6.99
CA TYR A 95 -4.03 4.14 8.11
C TYR A 95 -5.44 4.12 8.71
N ALA A 96 -6.13 5.27 8.76
CA ALA A 96 -7.53 5.35 9.12
C ALA A 96 -8.42 4.46 8.23
N CYS A 97 -8.32 4.60 6.90
CA CYS A 97 -9.15 3.82 5.98
C CYS A 97 -8.71 2.34 5.90
N ALA A 98 -7.42 2.04 6.10
CA ALA A 98 -6.91 0.67 6.14
C ALA A 98 -7.42 -0.09 7.39
N LEU A 99 -7.36 0.54 8.58
CA LEU A 99 -8.00 0.02 9.79
C LEU A 99 -9.52 -0.18 9.57
N ALA A 100 -10.20 0.80 8.99
CA ALA A 100 -11.63 0.70 8.71
C ALA A 100 -11.96 -0.48 7.77
N SER A 101 -11.15 -0.69 6.74
CA SER A 101 -11.27 -1.80 5.79
C SER A 101 -11.13 -3.16 6.48
N VAL A 102 -10.14 -3.32 7.37
CA VAL A 102 -9.94 -4.54 8.17
C VAL A 102 -11.11 -4.83 9.12
N LEU A 103 -11.77 -3.79 9.62
CA LEU A 103 -12.92 -3.86 10.53
C LEU A 103 -14.28 -3.99 9.80
N GLY A 104 -14.31 -3.92 8.46
CA GLY A 104 -15.57 -3.86 7.70
C GLY A 104 -16.39 -2.59 7.98
N ARG A 105 -15.73 -1.46 8.29
CA ARG A 105 -16.37 -0.17 8.61
C ARG A 105 -16.05 0.87 7.52
N PRO A 106 -16.90 1.91 7.33
CA PRO A 106 -16.56 3.02 6.45
C PRO A 106 -15.32 3.77 6.96
N CYS A 107 -14.45 4.28 6.06
CA CYS A 107 -13.23 5.01 6.48
C CYS A 107 -13.53 6.13 7.48
N ARG A 108 -14.63 6.88 7.26
CA ARG A 108 -15.06 7.96 8.16
C ARG A 108 -15.17 7.53 9.63
N TYR A 109 -15.60 6.30 9.91
CA TYR A 109 -15.72 5.82 11.30
C TYR A 109 -14.39 5.88 12.05
N VAL A 110 -13.28 5.45 11.43
CA VAL A 110 -11.97 5.48 12.08
C VAL A 110 -11.37 6.89 12.10
N VAL A 111 -11.68 7.72 11.09
CA VAL A 111 -11.35 9.16 11.09
C VAL A 111 -11.98 9.85 12.31
N ASP A 112 -13.28 9.67 12.53
CA ASP A 112 -13.99 10.25 13.68
C ASP A 112 -13.43 9.72 15.03
N GLN A 113 -13.01 8.45 15.10
CA GLN A 113 -12.36 7.88 16.30
C GLN A 113 -10.96 8.44 16.57
N TYR A 114 -10.18 8.75 15.53
CA TYR A 114 -8.87 9.38 15.66
C TYR A 114 -9.00 10.86 16.02
N GLU A 115 -9.91 11.61 15.39
CA GLU A 115 -10.19 13.02 15.74
C GLU A 115 -10.55 13.17 17.23
N ALA A 116 -11.44 12.32 17.74
CA ALA A 116 -11.83 12.32 19.15
C ALA A 116 -10.67 12.01 20.14
N ASN A 117 -9.53 11.53 19.64
CA ASN A 117 -8.40 11.02 20.46
C ASN A 117 -7.02 11.46 19.94
N ARG A 118 -6.94 12.60 19.24
CA ARG A 118 -5.68 13.08 18.64
C ARG A 118 -4.58 13.24 19.68
N GLY A 119 -3.34 13.01 19.23
CA GLY A 119 -2.15 13.05 20.09
C GLY A 119 -1.87 11.75 20.85
N GLN A 120 -2.81 10.80 20.96
CA GLN A 120 -2.58 9.52 21.64
C GLN A 120 -1.77 8.51 20.79
N GLY A 121 -1.71 8.71 19.48
CA GLY A 121 -0.98 7.84 18.54
C GLY A 121 -1.84 6.69 18.00
N TRP A 122 -1.46 6.18 16.83
CA TRP A 122 -2.25 5.21 16.08
C TRP A 122 -2.39 3.85 16.77
N GLY A 123 -1.42 3.45 17.59
CA GLY A 123 -1.48 2.18 18.35
C GLY A 123 -2.59 2.17 19.38
N VAL A 124 -2.84 3.30 20.06
CA VAL A 124 -3.95 3.44 21.02
C VAL A 124 -5.30 3.36 20.31
N VAL A 125 -5.44 4.01 19.15
CA VAL A 125 -6.66 3.96 18.35
C VAL A 125 -6.91 2.55 17.80
N ALA A 126 -5.89 1.90 17.23
CA ALA A 126 -5.99 0.52 16.75
C ALA A 126 -6.37 -0.46 17.88
N GLN A 127 -5.72 -0.35 19.05
CA GLN A 127 -5.99 -1.20 20.21
C GLN A 127 -7.44 -1.05 20.72
N ARG A 128 -7.98 0.16 20.76
CA ARG A 128 -9.39 0.42 21.13
C ARG A 128 -10.38 -0.14 20.11
N LEU A 129 -10.00 -0.18 18.84
CA LEU A 129 -10.75 -0.82 17.77
C LEU A 129 -10.57 -2.36 17.75
N GLY A 130 -9.82 -2.93 18.69
CA GLY A 130 -9.57 -4.38 18.82
C GLY A 130 -8.38 -4.89 18.01
N ILE A 131 -7.72 -4.05 17.20
CA ILE A 131 -6.56 -4.41 16.38
C ILE A 131 -5.29 -4.23 17.21
N LYS A 132 -4.75 -5.35 17.70
CA LYS A 132 -3.51 -5.40 18.49
C LYS A 132 -2.34 -5.88 17.61
N PRO A 133 -1.10 -5.44 17.85
CA PRO A 133 0.08 -6.07 17.24
C PRO A 133 0.04 -7.60 17.39
N GLY A 134 0.33 -8.33 16.30
CA GLY A 134 0.25 -9.80 16.25
C GLY A 134 -1.15 -10.41 16.17
N SER A 135 -2.23 -9.61 16.14
CA SER A 135 -3.58 -10.13 15.85
C SER A 135 -3.75 -10.48 14.36
N ALA A 136 -4.67 -11.39 14.03
CA ALA A 136 -4.97 -11.73 12.64
C ALA A 136 -5.42 -10.49 11.83
N GLU A 137 -6.15 -9.59 12.49
CA GLU A 137 -6.57 -8.28 11.99
C GLU A 137 -5.35 -7.42 11.63
N PHE A 138 -4.34 -7.41 12.49
CA PHE A 138 -3.10 -6.67 12.27
C PHE A 138 -2.24 -7.27 11.15
N HIS A 139 -2.16 -8.60 11.02
CA HIS A 139 -1.53 -9.22 9.85
C HIS A 139 -2.29 -8.85 8.56
N ARG A 140 -3.63 -8.87 8.55
CA ARG A 140 -4.45 -8.38 7.42
C ARG A 140 -4.19 -6.89 7.12
N LEU A 141 -3.97 -6.07 8.14
CA LEU A 141 -3.63 -4.65 7.99
C LEU A 141 -2.28 -4.46 7.28
N LYS A 142 -1.22 -5.12 7.76
CA LYS A 142 0.12 -5.06 7.13
C LYS A 142 0.08 -5.60 5.70
N LYS A 143 -0.67 -6.68 5.47
CA LYS A 143 -0.91 -7.25 4.13
C LYS A 143 -1.52 -6.24 3.15
N GLY A 144 -2.34 -5.30 3.64
CA GLY A 144 -2.95 -4.25 2.81
C GLY A 144 -1.94 -3.30 2.15
N PHE A 145 -0.80 -3.04 2.79
CA PHE A 145 0.26 -2.16 2.24
C PHE A 145 0.87 -2.74 0.97
N VAL A 146 0.99 -4.07 0.89
CA VAL A 146 1.66 -4.77 -0.21
C VAL A 146 1.10 -4.38 -1.59
N PRO A 147 -0.18 -4.63 -1.90
CA PRO A 147 -0.74 -4.31 -3.22
C PRO A 147 -0.85 -2.81 -3.49
N THR A 148 -0.93 -1.95 -2.46
CA THR A 148 -0.87 -0.49 -2.61
C THR A 148 0.48 -0.05 -3.18
N TYR A 149 1.58 -0.57 -2.62
CA TYR A 149 2.92 -0.29 -3.14
C TYR A 149 3.18 -0.89 -4.52
N ASP A 150 2.60 -2.07 -4.82
CA ASP A 150 2.66 -2.65 -6.17
C ASP A 150 1.98 -1.75 -7.21
N ARG A 151 0.80 -1.20 -6.89
CA ARG A 151 0.07 -0.25 -7.77
C ARG A 151 0.81 1.05 -8.02
N TRP A 152 1.54 1.53 -7.01
CA TRP A 152 2.39 2.72 -7.16
C TRP A 152 3.74 2.41 -7.84
N ALA A 153 4.03 1.14 -8.14
CA ALA A 153 5.32 0.65 -8.63
C ALA A 153 6.50 1.05 -7.73
N ARG A 154 6.31 1.01 -6.41
CA ARG A 154 7.31 1.43 -5.41
C ARG A 154 7.83 0.26 -4.58
N PRO A 155 9.13 0.26 -4.22
CA PRO A 155 9.69 -0.77 -3.36
C PRO A 155 9.09 -0.70 -1.96
N ILE A 156 8.90 -1.86 -1.35
CA ILE A 156 8.54 -2.04 0.06
C ILE A 156 9.24 -3.28 0.58
N ASP A 157 10.05 -3.11 1.62
CA ASP A 157 10.71 -4.22 2.30
C ASP A 157 9.66 -4.98 3.12
N LEU A 158 9.58 -6.29 2.92
CA LEU A 158 8.66 -7.14 3.65
C LEU A 158 9.29 -7.57 4.99
N ASP A 159 8.50 -7.53 6.06
CA ASP A 159 8.83 -8.24 7.29
C ASP A 159 8.77 -9.76 7.10
N ASP A 160 9.12 -10.52 8.14
CA ASP A 160 9.24 -11.97 8.05
C ASP A 160 7.89 -12.67 7.83
N ASP A 161 6.77 -12.07 8.26
CA ASP A 161 5.42 -12.61 8.08
C ASP A 161 4.94 -12.39 6.65
N LEU A 162 5.04 -11.15 6.16
CA LEU A 162 4.74 -10.80 4.78
C LEU A 162 5.63 -11.53 3.79
N ARG A 163 6.90 -11.81 4.11
CA ARG A 163 7.79 -12.57 3.23
C ARG A 163 7.39 -14.04 3.11
N ARG A 164 6.76 -14.64 4.13
CA ARG A 164 6.14 -15.98 4.03
C ARG A 164 4.88 -15.96 3.19
N GLU A 165 4.07 -14.89 3.27
CA GLU A 165 2.86 -14.74 2.45
C GLU A 165 3.14 -14.38 0.98
N TYR A 166 4.22 -13.64 0.71
CA TYR A 166 4.62 -13.17 -0.62
C TYR A 166 6.03 -13.67 -1.01
N PRO A 167 6.28 -14.99 -1.05
CA PRO A 167 7.62 -15.56 -1.17
C PRO A 167 8.33 -15.25 -2.50
N ASN A 168 7.59 -14.79 -3.51
CA ASN A 168 8.07 -14.47 -4.85
C ASN A 168 8.07 -12.96 -5.17
N ARG A 169 7.67 -12.09 -4.23
CA ARG A 169 7.68 -10.63 -4.48
C ARG A 169 9.11 -10.09 -4.48
N GLY A 170 9.41 -9.15 -5.36
CA GLY A 170 10.78 -8.60 -5.57
C GLY A 170 11.75 -9.56 -6.28
N LYS A 171 11.52 -10.87 -6.20
CA LYS A 171 12.18 -11.89 -7.04
C LYS A 171 11.57 -11.82 -8.44
N GLY A 172 12.12 -10.93 -9.27
CA GLY A 172 11.72 -10.84 -10.68
C GLY A 172 11.80 -12.22 -11.35
N LYS A 173 10.96 -12.46 -12.37
CA LYS A 173 11.13 -13.65 -13.22
C LYS A 173 12.58 -13.65 -13.71
N ALA A 174 13.37 -14.62 -13.26
CA ALA A 174 14.65 -14.92 -13.86
C ALA A 174 14.36 -15.43 -15.28
N THR A 175 14.23 -14.49 -16.21
CA THR A 175 13.99 -14.80 -17.62
C THR A 175 15.08 -15.75 -18.04
N THR A 176 14.71 -16.98 -18.43
CA THR A 176 15.62 -17.96 -19.00
C THR A 176 16.01 -17.53 -20.41
N MET A 177 16.61 -16.34 -20.55
CA MET A 177 17.48 -16.03 -21.66
C MET A 177 18.77 -16.84 -21.46
N HIS A 178 18.68 -18.13 -21.78
CA HIS A 178 19.83 -18.81 -22.37
C HIS A 178 20.10 -18.12 -23.70
N GLY A 179 20.79 -16.98 -23.62
CA GLY A 179 21.34 -16.30 -24.78
C GLY A 179 22.26 -17.28 -25.48
N LYS A 180 21.82 -17.75 -26.65
CA LYS A 180 22.57 -18.71 -27.47
C LYS A 180 23.86 -18.05 -27.92
N ALA A 181 24.93 -18.26 -27.15
CA ALA A 181 26.22 -17.63 -27.38
C ALA A 181 26.70 -17.95 -28.80
N ASN A 182 26.90 -16.89 -29.59
CA ASN A 182 27.24 -16.99 -30.99
C ASN A 182 28.76 -17.25 -31.15
N ALA A 183 29.17 -18.50 -30.99
CA ALA A 183 30.55 -18.92 -31.20
C ALA A 183 30.78 -19.27 -32.68
N LYS A 184 31.33 -18.34 -33.46
CA LYS A 184 31.99 -18.64 -34.73
C LYS A 184 33.40 -19.15 -34.45
N GLY A 185 33.75 -20.35 -34.94
CA GLY A 185 35.14 -20.81 -34.94
C GLY A 185 35.33 -22.24 -35.46
N GLY A 186 36.05 -22.38 -36.58
CA GLY A 186 36.73 -23.61 -36.98
C GLY A 186 35.93 -24.63 -37.80
N ALA A 187 36.34 -24.86 -39.05
CA ALA A 187 35.94 -26.01 -39.86
C ALA A 187 37.09 -27.03 -39.96
N SER A 188 36.69 -28.28 -40.31
CA SER A 188 37.49 -29.42 -40.81
C SER A 188 38.16 -30.36 -39.77
N ALA A 189 38.24 -31.69 -40.00
CA ALA A 189 37.48 -32.55 -40.93
C ALA A 189 37.66 -34.07 -40.63
N HIS A 190 36.65 -34.86 -41.02
CA HIS A 190 36.69 -36.30 -41.35
C HIS A 190 37.01 -37.35 -40.25
N GLY A 191 36.23 -38.45 -40.26
CA GLY A 191 36.44 -39.65 -39.44
C GLY A 191 35.23 -40.59 -39.48
N GLN A 192 35.24 -41.57 -40.39
CA GLN A 192 34.11 -42.48 -40.63
C GLN A 192 34.19 -43.74 -39.74
N GLY A 193 33.05 -44.22 -39.25
CA GLY A 193 32.93 -45.50 -38.52
C GLY A 193 31.47 -45.91 -38.27
N LYS A 194 31.10 -47.15 -38.61
CA LYS A 194 29.74 -47.74 -38.56
C LYS A 194 29.87 -49.28 -38.56
N PRO A 195 28.85 -50.11 -38.20
CA PRO A 195 28.22 -50.26 -36.88
C PRO A 195 28.06 -51.75 -36.41
N ALA A 196 27.63 -51.98 -35.16
CA ALA A 196 27.03 -53.25 -34.67
C ALA A 196 26.13 -52.94 -33.43
N LYS A 197 24.84 -53.33 -33.36
CA LYS A 197 24.24 -54.60 -32.84
C LYS A 197 24.60 -54.89 -31.36
N THR A 198 23.71 -55.30 -30.43
CA THR A 198 22.34 -55.89 -30.49
C THR A 198 21.64 -55.87 -29.09
N GLY A 199 20.33 -56.16 -29.02
CA GLY A 199 19.56 -56.40 -27.76
C GLY A 199 18.58 -55.25 -27.43
N GLN A 200 17.26 -55.26 -27.67
CA GLN A 200 16.16 -56.23 -27.48
C GLN A 200 15.78 -56.55 -26.02
N GLY A 201 14.49 -56.36 -25.72
CA GLY A 201 13.82 -56.71 -24.46
C GLY A 201 13.18 -55.49 -23.78
N ALA A 202 11.88 -55.31 -23.66
CA ALA A 202 10.66 -55.93 -24.18
C ALA A 202 9.50 -55.06 -23.62
N SER A 203 8.41 -54.92 -24.36
CA SER A 203 7.21 -54.25 -23.89
C SER A 203 6.40 -55.12 -22.93
N GLN A 204 5.64 -54.50 -22.02
CA GLN A 204 4.24 -54.90 -21.81
C GLN A 204 3.44 -53.82 -21.07
N ALA A 205 2.13 -53.84 -21.32
CA ALA A 205 1.16 -52.89 -20.79
C ALA A 205 0.02 -53.65 -20.07
N LYS A 206 -0.92 -52.86 -19.50
CA LYS A 206 -2.35 -53.19 -19.26
C LYS A 206 -2.76 -53.55 -17.82
N GLY A 207 -3.97 -53.09 -17.46
CA GLY A 207 -4.62 -53.17 -16.13
C GLY A 207 -5.02 -51.75 -15.69
N GLN A 208 -6.24 -51.22 -15.85
CA GLN A 208 -7.61 -51.73 -15.55
C GLN A 208 -7.75 -52.23 -14.10
N SER A 209 -8.80 -51.96 -13.33
CA SER A 209 -9.93 -50.99 -13.39
C SER A 209 -10.69 -51.06 -12.04
N ALA A 210 -11.44 -49.99 -11.70
CA ALA A 210 -12.62 -49.98 -10.80
C ALA A 210 -12.54 -50.41 -9.31
N ALA A 211 -12.98 -49.51 -8.42
CA ALA A 211 -14.01 -49.70 -7.38
C ALA A 211 -14.12 -48.38 -6.56
N HIS A 212 -15.20 -47.60 -6.64
CA HIS A 212 -16.48 -47.75 -5.92
C HIS A 212 -16.39 -47.62 -4.38
N GLY A 213 -16.87 -46.47 -3.88
CA GLY A 213 -17.16 -46.17 -2.47
C GLY A 213 -18.11 -44.96 -2.43
N PRO A 214 -19.26 -45.00 -1.70
CA PRO A 214 -20.38 -44.10 -1.96
C PRO A 214 -20.29 -42.76 -1.20
N GLY A 215 -21.00 -41.75 -1.72
CA GLY A 215 -21.11 -40.43 -1.08
C GLY A 215 -22.40 -40.25 -0.27
N SER A 216 -22.54 -39.06 0.32
CA SER A 216 -23.80 -38.55 0.88
C SER A 216 -23.92 -37.05 0.67
N GLN A 217 -24.71 -36.65 -0.33
CA GLN A 217 -25.20 -35.27 -0.46
C GLN A 217 -26.36 -35.07 0.52
N GLY A 218 -26.27 -34.05 1.39
CA GLY A 218 -27.35 -33.65 2.29
C GLY A 218 -27.76 -32.20 2.03
N GLN A 219 -28.76 -31.99 1.18
CA GLN A 219 -29.45 -30.70 1.06
C GLN A 219 -30.53 -30.60 2.15
N GLY A 220 -30.64 -29.43 2.79
CA GLY A 220 -31.66 -29.14 3.80
C GLY A 220 -32.07 -27.67 3.78
N GLN A 221 -32.97 -27.31 2.87
CA GLN A 221 -33.67 -26.01 2.89
C GLN A 221 -34.99 -26.11 3.67
N GLY A 222 -35.43 -25.00 4.26
CA GLY A 222 -36.83 -24.78 4.65
C GLY A 222 -37.05 -24.55 6.15
N GLY A 223 -37.30 -23.28 6.52
CA GLY A 223 -37.52 -22.91 7.93
C GLY A 223 -38.11 -21.52 8.14
N ASN A 224 -38.98 -21.06 7.23
CA ASN A 224 -39.58 -19.71 7.28
C ASN A 224 -40.64 -19.62 8.41
N LYS A 225 -40.28 -19.08 9.58
CA LYS A 225 -41.25 -18.80 10.66
C LYS A 225 -41.84 -17.38 10.53
N LYS A 226 -43.03 -17.35 9.93
CA LYS A 226 -43.93 -16.21 9.80
C LYS A 226 -44.29 -15.63 11.18
N GLY A 227 -44.16 -14.32 11.34
CA GLY A 227 -44.52 -13.62 12.57
C GLY A 227 -46.02 -13.66 12.85
N LYS A 228 -46.39 -13.58 14.13
CA LYS A 228 -47.77 -13.40 14.59
C LYS A 228 -47.81 -12.34 15.69
N GLY A 229 -47.98 -11.10 15.29
CA GLY A 229 -48.34 -10.04 16.23
C GLY A 229 -49.72 -10.32 16.81
N ASN A 230 -49.92 -10.01 18.09
CA ASN A 230 -51.22 -10.12 18.74
C ASN A 230 -51.49 -8.83 19.51
N GLY A 231 -52.35 -7.97 18.95
CA GLY A 231 -52.81 -6.76 19.61
C GLY A 231 -54.07 -7.04 20.43
N LYS A 232 -54.02 -6.66 21.71
CA LYS A 232 -55.13 -6.32 22.61
C LYS A 232 -54.56 -5.29 23.58
N GLY A 233 -55.19 -4.16 23.89
CA GLY A 233 -56.61 -3.83 23.71
C GLY A 233 -57.33 -4.11 25.03
N GLY A 234 -57.29 -3.12 25.92
CA GLY A 234 -57.60 -3.20 27.34
C GLY A 234 -56.62 -2.33 28.12
#